data_AF-A0A6I9UJW6-F1
#
_entry.id   AF-A0A6I9UJW6-F1
#
_cell.length_a   1.000
_cell.length_b   1.000
_cell.length_c   1.000
_cell.angle_alpha   90.00
_cell.angle_beta   90.00
_cell.angle_gamma   90.00
#
_symmetry.space_group_name_H-M   'P 1'
#
loop_
_entity.id
_entity.type
_entity.pdbx_description
1 polymer ?
#
loop_
_entity_poly.entity_id
_entity_poly.type
_entity_poly.pdbx_seq_one_letter_code
_entity_poly.pdbx_strand_id
1 'polypeptide(L)'
;MQWLDGGSINMHIVSGEPTIVDAAAALLKAIVTRNPKAMIRLYSTGAFSFALAYPGSNLLSIAQLFSVTHVYQAFHGGEEAAISSLPLAKRSVLGGLLPESLLYVLERKGPVAFAAAMVSDSDTPEIIWTHKMRAENLISQVLQHLGDFPQKLSQHCHSLYDYAPMPTYPELKDEMWCHRYYSKLM
;
A
#
# COMPACT_ATOMS: atom_id res chain seq x y z
N MET A 1 -25.54 -8.97 12.76
CA MET A 1 -24.45 -8.12 13.28
C MET A 1 -23.85 -7.43 12.07
N GLN A 2 -24.41 -6.26 11.76
CA GLN A 2 -24.15 -5.51 10.53
C GLN A 2 -22.70 -5.05 10.48
N TRP A 3 -22.14 -5.18 9.29
CA TRP A 3 -20.81 -4.75 8.91
C TRP A 3 -20.63 -3.28 9.30
N LEU A 4 -19.57 -2.97 10.06
CA LEU A 4 -19.09 -1.61 10.17
C LEU A 4 -18.38 -1.30 8.84
N ASP A 5 -18.97 -0.35 8.11
CA ASP A 5 -18.76 -0.09 6.68
C ASP A 5 -17.33 0.30 6.33
N GLY A 6 -16.56 -0.64 5.76
CA GLY A 6 -15.20 -0.40 5.27
C GLY A 6 -15.11 0.71 4.22
N GLY A 7 -16.19 0.96 3.46
CA GLY A 7 -16.25 2.08 2.53
C GLY A 7 -16.27 3.45 3.21
N SER A 8 -16.88 3.56 4.40
CA SER A 8 -16.90 4.80 5.17
C SER A 8 -15.51 5.12 5.74
N ILE A 9 -14.74 4.11 6.17
CA ILE A 9 -13.39 4.30 6.72
C ILE A 9 -12.39 4.76 5.64
N ASN A 10 -12.51 4.26 4.41
CA ASN A 10 -11.66 4.69 3.30
C ASN A 10 -11.87 6.17 2.93
N MET A 11 -13.11 6.68 3.03
CA MET A 11 -13.41 8.11 2.83
C MET A 11 -12.74 9.02 3.85
N HIS A 12 -12.48 8.53 5.06
CA HIS A 12 -11.78 9.30 6.10
C HIS A 12 -10.29 9.44 5.79
N ILE A 13 -9.68 8.48 5.09
CA ILE A 13 -8.31 8.64 4.57
C ILE A 13 -8.27 9.74 3.50
N VAL A 14 -9.33 9.87 2.69
CA VAL A 14 -9.48 10.93 1.68
C VAL A 14 -9.60 12.32 2.31
N SER A 15 -10.07 12.42 3.58
CA SER A 15 -10.17 13.72 4.28
C SER A 15 -8.82 14.41 4.46
N GLY A 16 -7.71 13.64 4.43
CA GLY A 16 -6.35 14.17 4.57
C GLY A 16 -6.01 14.65 5.98
N GLU A 17 -6.93 14.59 6.94
CA GLU A 17 -6.69 15.02 8.31
C GLU A 17 -5.84 13.96 9.06
N PRO A 18 -4.66 14.34 9.61
CA PRO A 18 -3.73 13.39 10.19
C PRO A 18 -4.31 12.47 11.26
N THR A 19 -5.08 13.00 12.22
CA THR A 19 -5.60 12.21 13.35
C THR A 19 -6.65 11.18 12.91
N ILE A 20 -7.48 11.56 11.94
CA ILE A 20 -8.52 10.73 11.34
C ILE A 20 -7.87 9.61 10.53
N VAL A 21 -6.85 9.92 9.73
CA VAL A 21 -6.09 8.93 8.94
C VAL A 21 -5.44 7.89 9.86
N ASP A 22 -4.80 8.35 10.94
CA ASP A 22 -4.18 7.45 11.93
C ASP A 22 -5.23 6.53 12.59
N ALA A 23 -6.35 7.10 13.04
CA ALA A 23 -7.43 6.34 13.65
C ALA A 23 -8.06 5.33 12.68
N ALA A 24 -8.29 5.72 11.43
CA ALA A 24 -8.82 4.86 10.37
C ALA A 24 -7.89 3.67 10.09
N ALA A 25 -6.59 3.93 9.92
CA ALA A 25 -5.61 2.87 9.69
C ALA A 25 -5.49 1.92 10.90
N ALA A 26 -5.49 2.46 12.12
CA ALA A 26 -5.45 1.66 13.34
C ALA A 26 -6.70 0.78 13.49
N LEU A 27 -7.89 1.31 13.16
CA LEU A 27 -9.14 0.57 13.19
C LEU A 27 -9.17 -0.54 12.13
N LEU A 28 -8.79 -0.24 10.89
CA LEU A 28 -8.69 -1.24 9.82
C LEU A 28 -7.76 -2.38 10.25
N LYS A 29 -6.61 -2.05 10.84
CA LYS A 29 -5.67 -3.03 11.38
C LYS A 29 -6.34 -3.93 12.42
N ALA A 30 -7.02 -3.34 13.40
CA ALA A 30 -7.71 -4.08 14.45
C ALA A 30 -8.80 -5.02 13.90
N ILE A 31 -9.54 -4.57 12.87
CA ILE A 31 -10.58 -5.38 12.21
C ILE A 31 -9.95 -6.58 11.50
N VAL A 32 -8.95 -6.36 10.64
CA VAL A 32 -8.39 -7.45 9.81
C VAL A 32 -7.64 -8.48 10.64
N THR A 33 -6.97 -8.07 11.72
CA THR A 33 -6.29 -9.02 12.64
C THR A 33 -7.28 -9.94 13.36
N ARG A 34 -8.54 -9.53 13.51
CA ARG A 34 -9.59 -10.32 14.19
C ARG A 34 -10.59 -10.95 13.22
N ASN A 35 -10.46 -10.69 11.92
CA ASN A 35 -11.39 -11.16 10.90
C ASN A 35 -10.61 -11.65 9.66
N PRO A 36 -10.26 -12.95 9.59
CA PRO A 36 -9.52 -13.52 8.47
C PRO A 36 -10.21 -13.32 7.10
N LYS A 37 -11.55 -13.33 7.07
CA LYS A 37 -12.30 -13.10 5.83
C LYS A 37 -12.12 -11.66 5.32
N ALA A 38 -12.07 -10.69 6.22
CA ALA A 38 -11.82 -9.30 5.87
C ALA A 38 -10.36 -9.08 5.46
N MET A 39 -9.40 -9.70 6.15
CA MET A 39 -7.97 -9.65 5.82
C MET A 39 -7.72 -10.03 4.35
N ILE A 40 -8.22 -11.20 3.96
CA ILE A 40 -7.97 -11.79 2.64
C ILE A 40 -8.52 -10.91 1.51
N ARG A 41 -9.61 -10.17 1.76
CA ARG A 41 -10.33 -9.35 0.78
C ARG A 41 -10.08 -7.85 0.90
N LEU A 42 -9.24 -7.40 1.84
CA LEU A 42 -9.03 -5.96 2.06
C LEU A 42 -8.59 -5.23 0.77
N TYR A 43 -7.81 -5.91 -0.07
CA TYR A 43 -7.33 -5.35 -1.33
C TYR A 43 -8.46 -4.92 -2.28
N SER A 44 -9.62 -5.58 -2.25
CA SER A 44 -10.77 -5.28 -3.12
C SER A 44 -11.58 -4.07 -2.65
N THR A 45 -11.13 -3.37 -1.61
CA THR A 45 -11.82 -2.18 -1.06
C THR A 45 -11.15 -0.86 -1.47
N GLY A 46 -9.97 -0.92 -2.09
CA GLY A 46 -9.15 0.25 -2.38
C GLY A 46 -8.38 0.80 -1.17
N ALA A 47 -8.47 0.17 0.02
CA ALA A 47 -7.83 0.67 1.25
C ALA A 47 -6.31 0.93 1.09
N PHE A 48 -5.60 0.10 0.32
CA PHE A 48 -4.17 0.29 0.03
C PHE A 48 -3.93 1.52 -0.84
N SER A 49 -4.71 1.68 -1.91
CA SER A 49 -4.67 2.87 -2.77
C SER A 49 -4.95 4.13 -1.96
N PHE A 50 -6.02 4.16 -1.16
CA PHE A 50 -6.33 5.32 -0.32
C PHE A 50 -5.20 5.65 0.67
N ALA A 51 -4.65 4.62 1.34
CA ALA A 51 -3.55 4.81 2.28
C ALA A 51 -2.26 5.33 1.60
N LEU A 52 -1.96 4.89 0.36
CA LEU A 52 -0.81 5.37 -0.40
C LEU A 52 -1.03 6.75 -1.04
N ALA A 53 -2.27 7.14 -1.30
CA ALA A 53 -2.63 8.48 -1.76
C ALA A 53 -2.49 9.55 -0.67
N TYR A 54 -2.36 9.16 0.60
CA TYR A 54 -2.24 10.09 1.72
C TYR A 54 -0.92 10.89 1.63
N PRO A 55 -0.95 12.24 1.53
CA PRO A 55 0.27 13.04 1.36
C PRO A 55 1.01 13.33 2.67
N GLY A 56 0.34 13.19 3.83
CA GLY A 56 0.93 13.49 5.14
C GLY A 56 2.09 12.57 5.52
N SER A 57 2.82 12.95 6.57
CA SER A 57 4.03 12.24 7.01
C SER A 57 3.81 11.31 8.21
N ASN A 58 2.66 11.37 8.89
CA ASN A 58 2.26 10.45 9.96
C ASN A 58 1.83 9.08 9.37
N LEU A 59 2.81 8.35 8.84
CA LEU A 59 2.56 7.09 8.14
C LEU A 59 2.67 5.86 9.04
N LEU A 60 2.90 6.01 10.35
CA LEU A 60 3.16 4.88 11.23
C LEU A 60 1.96 3.91 11.31
N SER A 61 0.74 4.43 11.49
CA SER A 61 -0.45 3.58 11.59
C SER A 61 -0.73 2.85 10.27
N ILE A 62 -0.52 3.53 9.14
CA ILE A 62 -0.58 2.95 7.79
C ILE A 62 0.48 1.86 7.61
N ALA A 63 1.73 2.12 8.01
CA ALA A 63 2.81 1.16 7.92
C ALA A 63 2.54 -0.10 8.76
N GLN A 64 1.96 0.06 9.95
CA GLN A 64 1.54 -1.06 10.79
C GLN A 64 0.42 -1.88 10.12
N LEU A 65 -0.56 -1.22 9.50
CA LEU A 65 -1.61 -1.90 8.72
C LEU A 65 -1.00 -2.69 7.55
N PHE A 66 -0.07 -2.10 6.79
CA PHE A 66 0.63 -2.78 5.70
C PHE A 66 1.44 -3.97 6.21
N SER A 67 2.18 -3.81 7.31
CA SER A 67 2.98 -4.88 7.89
C SER A 67 2.16 -6.12 8.25
N VAL A 68 0.95 -5.94 8.82
CA VAL A 68 0.09 -7.09 9.19
C VAL A 68 -0.71 -7.67 8.03
N THR A 69 -0.79 -6.98 6.89
CA THR A 69 -1.62 -7.40 5.75
C THR A 69 -0.80 -7.91 4.57
N HIS A 70 0.44 -7.46 4.40
CA HIS A 70 1.28 -7.73 3.23
C HIS A 70 1.28 -9.22 2.83
N VAL A 71 1.55 -10.15 3.75
CA VAL A 71 1.71 -11.58 3.41
C VAL A 71 0.44 -12.42 3.56
N TYR A 72 -0.71 -11.80 3.88
CA TYR A 72 -1.95 -12.53 4.23
C TYR A 72 -3.13 -12.23 3.29
N GLN A 73 -2.88 -11.57 2.17
CA GLN A 73 -3.89 -11.26 1.15
C GLN A 73 -4.08 -12.44 0.18
N ALA A 74 -5.30 -12.69 -0.33
CA ALA A 74 -5.48 -13.57 -1.49
C ALA A 74 -5.18 -12.84 -2.81
N PHE A 75 -3.99 -12.27 -2.89
CA PHE A 75 -3.50 -11.65 -4.12
C PHE A 75 -2.79 -12.73 -4.96
N HIS A 76 -3.24 -12.95 -6.20
CA HIS A 76 -2.69 -13.95 -7.14
C HIS A 76 -2.71 -15.44 -6.70
N GLY A 77 -3.66 -15.87 -5.87
CA GLY A 77 -3.91 -17.29 -5.60
C GLY A 77 -3.70 -17.65 -4.13
N GLY A 78 -4.80 -17.81 -3.41
CA GLY A 78 -4.91 -17.89 -1.95
C GLY A 78 -4.24 -19.07 -1.24
N GLU A 79 -3.31 -19.78 -1.88
CA GLU A 79 -2.46 -20.82 -1.27
C GLU A 79 -0.95 -20.63 -1.55
N GLU A 80 -0.55 -19.98 -2.66
CA GLU A 80 0.88 -19.76 -2.97
C GLU A 80 1.46 -18.51 -2.28
N ALA A 81 0.63 -17.52 -1.93
CA ALA A 81 1.07 -16.28 -1.28
C ALA A 81 1.64 -16.50 0.13
N ALA A 82 1.34 -17.65 0.77
CA ALA A 82 1.84 -18.01 2.09
C ALA A 82 3.29 -18.56 2.08
N ILE A 83 3.93 -18.67 0.90
CA ILE A 83 5.23 -19.30 0.76
C ILE A 83 6.29 -18.24 0.47
N SER A 84 7.37 -18.26 1.27
CA SER A 84 8.56 -17.41 1.12
C SER A 84 9.29 -17.54 -0.22
N SER A 85 8.79 -18.35 -1.14
CA SER A 85 9.36 -18.64 -2.47
C SER A 85 8.95 -17.63 -3.54
N LEU A 86 7.84 -16.89 -3.37
CA LEU A 86 7.43 -15.90 -4.37
C LEU A 86 8.36 -14.65 -4.34
N PRO A 87 8.64 -14.04 -5.50
CA PRO A 87 9.32 -12.74 -5.57
C PRO A 87 8.57 -11.67 -4.78
N LEU A 88 9.29 -10.74 -4.15
CA LEU A 88 8.72 -9.72 -3.26
C LEU A 88 7.57 -8.91 -3.91
N ALA A 89 7.72 -8.55 -5.18
CA ALA A 89 6.71 -7.84 -5.97
C ALA A 89 5.40 -8.63 -6.23
N LYS A 90 5.39 -9.95 -5.97
CA LYS A 90 4.22 -10.81 -6.21
C LYS A 90 3.54 -11.30 -4.93
N ARG A 91 4.07 -10.95 -3.76
CA ARG A 91 3.56 -11.46 -2.47
C ARG A 91 2.28 -10.80 -2.00
N SER A 92 1.96 -9.61 -2.52
CA SER A 92 0.80 -8.82 -2.08
C SER A 92 0.42 -7.77 -3.11
N VAL A 93 -0.73 -7.14 -2.91
CA VAL A 93 -1.14 -5.97 -3.71
C VAL A 93 -0.12 -4.83 -3.66
N LEU A 94 0.61 -4.66 -2.55
CA LEU A 94 1.65 -3.63 -2.42
C LEU A 94 2.80 -3.85 -3.40
N GLY A 95 3.02 -5.09 -3.87
CA GLY A 95 4.02 -5.42 -4.88
C GLY A 95 3.79 -4.77 -6.23
N GLY A 96 2.53 -4.46 -6.56
CA GLY A 96 2.19 -3.69 -7.76
C GLY A 96 2.13 -2.19 -7.53
N LEU A 97 2.26 -1.71 -6.29
CA LEU A 97 2.07 -0.31 -5.92
C LEU A 97 3.36 0.36 -5.45
N LEU A 98 4.30 -0.39 -4.87
CA LEU A 98 5.52 0.13 -4.26
C LEU A 98 6.76 -0.52 -4.86
N PRO A 99 7.89 0.21 -4.93
CA PRO A 99 9.20 -0.38 -5.21
C PRO A 99 9.55 -1.50 -4.23
N GLU A 100 10.24 -2.54 -4.71
CA GLU A 100 10.65 -3.69 -3.91
C GLU A 100 11.57 -3.32 -2.75
N SER A 101 12.36 -2.25 -2.88
CA SER A 101 13.20 -1.73 -1.79
C SER A 101 12.39 -1.33 -0.55
N LEU A 102 11.25 -0.68 -0.73
CA LEU A 102 10.38 -0.27 0.37
C LEU A 102 9.66 -1.49 0.97
N LEU A 103 9.22 -2.44 0.14
CA LEU A 103 8.67 -3.70 0.62
C LEU A 103 9.70 -4.49 1.44
N TYR A 104 10.96 -4.45 1.03
CA TYR A 104 12.05 -5.09 1.74
C TYR A 104 12.28 -4.44 3.11
N VAL A 105 12.24 -3.11 3.18
CA VAL A 105 12.29 -2.38 4.45
C VAL A 105 11.12 -2.79 5.36
N LEU A 106 9.90 -2.87 4.83
CA LEU A 106 8.71 -3.27 5.57
C LEU A 106 8.86 -4.68 6.16
N GLU A 107 9.30 -5.66 5.37
CA GLU A 107 9.47 -7.05 5.82
C GLU A 107 10.64 -7.22 6.81
N ARG A 108 11.77 -6.53 6.59
CA ARG A 108 13.02 -6.81 7.31
C ARG A 108 13.28 -5.88 8.49
N LYS A 109 12.88 -4.61 8.37
CA LYS A 109 13.13 -3.57 9.38
C LYS A 109 11.83 -3.12 10.07
N GLY A 110 10.67 -3.52 9.55
CA GLY A 110 9.38 -3.30 10.19
C GLY A 110 8.74 -1.94 9.88
N PRO A 111 7.53 -1.71 10.42
CA PRO A 111 6.68 -0.57 10.04
C PRO A 111 7.26 0.80 10.40
N VAL A 112 8.03 0.89 11.49
CA VAL A 112 8.66 2.17 11.91
C VAL A 112 9.70 2.60 10.88
N ALA A 113 10.60 1.69 10.48
CA ALA A 113 11.62 1.96 9.48
C ALA A 113 11.01 2.23 8.10
N PHE A 114 9.94 1.53 7.75
CA PHE A 114 9.20 1.79 6.51
C PHE A 114 8.58 3.19 6.49
N ALA A 115 7.89 3.59 7.56
CA ALA A 115 7.28 4.92 7.64
C ALA A 115 8.32 6.03 7.52
N ALA A 116 9.50 5.84 8.15
CA ALA A 116 10.62 6.76 8.02
C ALA A 116 11.16 6.81 6.57
N ALA A 117 11.35 5.65 5.93
CA ALA A 117 11.83 5.57 4.55
C ALA A 117 10.87 6.24 3.55
N MET A 118 9.56 6.09 3.75
CA MET A 118 8.52 6.69 2.88
C MET A 118 8.58 8.22 2.82
N VAL A 119 9.05 8.86 3.89
CA VAL A 119 9.10 10.34 4.02
C VAL A 119 10.51 10.89 3.96
N SER A 120 11.50 10.06 3.62
CA SER A 120 12.90 10.47 3.44
C SER A 120 13.28 10.48 1.97
N ASP A 121 14.28 11.29 1.62
CA ASP A 121 15.01 11.17 0.36
C ASP A 121 16.18 10.20 0.52
N SER A 122 16.26 9.22 -0.37
CA SER A 122 17.34 8.25 -0.46
C SER A 122 17.66 7.98 -1.94
N ASP A 123 18.93 8.06 -2.27
CA ASP A 123 19.48 7.73 -3.59
C ASP A 123 20.69 6.81 -3.38
N THR A 124 20.45 5.69 -2.71
CA THR A 124 21.46 4.65 -2.47
C THR A 124 21.04 3.36 -3.16
N PRO A 125 21.98 2.44 -3.44
CA PRO A 125 21.66 1.16 -4.09
C PRO A 125 20.59 0.34 -3.35
N GLU A 126 20.50 0.49 -2.02
CA GLU A 126 19.49 -0.17 -1.18
C GLU A 126 18.09 0.42 -1.34
N ILE A 127 18.00 1.74 -1.46
CA ILE A 127 16.73 2.48 -1.50
C ILE A 127 16.92 3.68 -2.42
N ILE A 128 16.36 3.57 -3.63
CA ILE A 128 16.11 4.69 -4.54
C ILE A 128 14.66 5.11 -4.32
N TRP A 129 14.47 6.15 -3.51
CA TRP A 129 13.16 6.69 -3.17
C TRP A 129 13.27 8.15 -2.78
N THR A 130 12.48 9.02 -3.39
CA THR A 130 12.49 10.45 -3.10
C THR A 130 11.09 10.99 -2.87
N HIS A 131 10.99 12.17 -2.26
CA HIS A 131 9.76 12.95 -2.16
C HIS A 131 9.13 13.17 -3.52
N LYS A 132 9.94 13.36 -4.58
CA LYS A 132 9.46 13.47 -5.95
C LYS A 132 8.79 12.17 -6.41
N MET A 133 9.45 11.02 -6.23
CA MET A 133 8.86 9.71 -6.56
C MET A 133 7.58 9.46 -5.77
N ARG A 134 7.52 9.88 -4.50
CA ARG A 134 6.31 9.77 -3.69
C ARG A 134 5.18 10.66 -4.22
N ALA A 135 5.43 11.96 -4.39
CA ALA A 135 4.38 12.93 -4.71
C ALA A 135 3.95 12.87 -6.18
N GLU A 136 4.92 12.87 -7.10
CA GLU A 136 4.68 12.99 -8.53
C GLU A 136 4.38 11.65 -9.21
N ASN A 137 4.87 10.53 -8.65
CA ASN A 137 4.59 9.20 -9.20
C ASN A 137 3.58 8.45 -8.36
N LEU A 138 3.92 8.03 -7.13
CA LEU A 138 3.04 7.16 -6.34
C LEU A 138 1.68 7.82 -6.10
N ILE A 139 1.65 8.97 -5.42
CA ILE A 139 0.38 9.63 -5.05
C ILE A 139 -0.40 10.02 -6.30
N SER A 140 0.25 10.66 -7.28
CA SER A 140 -0.39 11.07 -8.54
C SER A 140 -1.01 9.89 -9.29
N GLN A 141 -0.26 8.81 -9.50
CA GLN A 141 -0.75 7.64 -10.24
C GLN A 141 -1.83 6.89 -9.44
N VAL A 142 -1.71 6.79 -8.12
CA VAL A 142 -2.75 6.19 -7.29
C VAL A 142 -4.04 7.00 -7.37
N LEU A 143 -3.97 8.33 -7.30
CA LEU A 143 -5.15 9.19 -7.44
C LEU A 143 -5.79 9.06 -8.83
N GLN A 144 -4.97 9.00 -9.89
CA GLN A 144 -5.45 8.73 -11.24
C GLN A 144 -6.12 7.35 -11.35
N HIS A 145 -5.53 6.33 -10.72
CA HIS A 145 -6.06 4.98 -10.70
C HIS A 145 -7.38 4.88 -9.93
N LEU A 146 -7.50 5.61 -8.81
CA LEU A 146 -8.75 5.75 -8.06
C LEU A 146 -9.83 6.46 -8.90
N GLY A 147 -9.46 7.40 -9.77
CA GLY A 147 -10.39 8.09 -10.65
C GLY A 147 -11.56 8.74 -9.90
N ASP A 148 -12.80 8.44 -10.33
CA ASP A 148 -14.03 8.91 -9.68
C ASP A 148 -14.52 7.99 -8.55
N PHE A 149 -13.78 6.92 -8.22
CA PHE A 149 -14.15 5.98 -7.17
C PHE A 149 -14.34 6.63 -5.79
N PRO A 150 -13.51 7.59 -5.33
CA PRO A 150 -13.75 8.27 -4.05
C PRO A 150 -15.10 8.99 -4.05
N GLN A 151 -15.48 9.62 -5.16
CA GLN A 151 -16.77 10.29 -5.30
C GLN A 151 -17.92 9.27 -5.30
N LYS A 152 -17.78 8.16 -6.03
CA LYS A 152 -18.77 7.07 -6.04
C LYS A 152 -18.94 6.45 -4.65
N LEU A 153 -17.85 6.22 -3.93
CA LEU A 153 -17.87 5.63 -2.59
C LEU A 153 -18.56 6.55 -1.58
N SER A 154 -18.42 7.87 -1.73
CA SER A 154 -19.15 8.86 -0.92
C SER A 154 -20.67 8.78 -1.09
N GLN A 155 -21.13 8.38 -2.29
CA GLN A 155 -22.55 8.24 -2.63
C GLN A 155 -23.06 6.81 -2.36
N HIS A 156 -22.16 5.82 -2.48
CA HIS A 156 -22.44 4.39 -2.41
C HIS A 156 -21.32 3.67 -1.65
N CYS A 157 -21.42 3.61 -0.32
CA CYS A 157 -20.38 3.04 0.55
C CYS A 157 -20.10 1.52 0.36
N HIS A 158 -20.91 0.82 -0.45
CA HIS A 158 -20.74 -0.60 -0.81
C HIS A 158 -20.12 -0.82 -2.20
N SER A 159 -19.76 0.23 -2.93
CA SER A 159 -19.12 0.09 -4.23
C SER A 159 -17.83 -0.72 -4.12
N LEU A 160 -17.71 -1.76 -4.94
CA LEU A 160 -16.51 -2.59 -5.00
C LEU A 160 -15.44 -1.85 -5.82
N TYR A 161 -14.20 -1.89 -5.33
CA TYR A 161 -13.06 -1.36 -6.04
C TYR A 161 -12.61 -2.37 -7.10
N ASP A 162 -12.58 -1.96 -8.37
CA ASP A 162 -12.03 -2.79 -9.45
C ASP A 162 -10.52 -2.54 -9.53
N TYR A 163 -9.73 -3.53 -9.12
CA TYR A 163 -8.27 -3.41 -9.10
C TYR A 163 -7.73 -3.53 -10.53
N ALA A 164 -6.87 -2.58 -10.93
CA ALA A 164 -6.10 -2.66 -12.16
C ALA A 164 -4.59 -2.50 -11.86
N PRO A 165 -3.70 -3.09 -12.67
CA PRO A 165 -2.25 -2.92 -12.51
C PRO A 165 -1.87 -1.43 -12.66
N MET A 166 -1.06 -0.91 -11.74
CA MET A 166 -0.50 0.45 -11.86
C MET A 166 0.63 0.49 -12.90
N PRO A 167 0.85 1.65 -13.55
CA PRO A 167 2.02 1.84 -14.40
C PRO A 167 3.32 1.80 -13.59
N THR A 168 4.39 1.33 -14.22
CA THR A 168 5.70 1.15 -13.58
C THR A 168 6.39 2.50 -13.31
N TYR A 169 7.24 2.56 -12.27
CA TYR A 169 8.04 3.74 -11.93
C TYR A 169 9.07 4.08 -13.03
N PRO A 170 9.01 5.26 -13.66
CA PRO A 170 9.94 5.65 -14.73
C PRO A 170 11.41 5.68 -14.29
N GLU A 171 11.69 6.09 -13.05
CA GLU A 171 13.04 6.18 -12.48
C GLU A 171 13.70 4.81 -12.30
N LEU A 172 12.90 3.75 -12.25
CA LEU A 172 13.38 2.37 -12.08
C LEU A 172 13.37 1.58 -13.39
N LYS A 173 13.14 2.23 -14.54
CA LYS A 173 13.00 1.56 -15.83
C LYS A 173 14.26 0.79 -16.25
N ASP A 174 15.44 1.31 -15.92
CA ASP A 174 16.74 0.73 -16.28
C ASP A 174 17.44 0.05 -15.08
N GLU A 175 16.76 -0.03 -13.93
CA GLU A 175 17.27 -0.59 -12.68
C GLU A 175 16.63 -1.96 -12.41
N MET A 176 17.44 -3.00 -12.20
CA MET A 176 16.97 -4.33 -11.79
C MET A 176 17.08 -4.48 -10.27
N TRP A 177 15.98 -4.84 -9.61
CA TRP A 177 16.01 -5.23 -8.20
C TRP A 177 16.60 -6.64 -8.01
N CYS A 178 17.74 -6.72 -7.33
CA CYS A 178 18.45 -7.96 -7.00
C CYS A 178 18.42 -8.24 -5.50
N HIS A 179 17.26 -8.64 -4.98
CA HIS A 179 16.97 -8.99 -3.57
C HIS A 179 17.17 -7.90 -2.51
N ARG A 180 18.27 -7.14 -2.57
CA ARG A 180 18.66 -6.11 -1.59
C ARG A 180 19.11 -4.80 -2.25
N TYR A 181 19.57 -4.85 -3.50
CA TYR A 181 20.11 -3.67 -4.17
C TYR A 181 19.58 -3.56 -5.60
N TYR A 182 19.47 -2.33 -6.10
CA TYR A 182 19.29 -2.04 -7.52
C TYR A 182 20.63 -2.14 -8.27
N SER A 183 20.60 -2.68 -9.48
CA SER A 183 21.74 -2.78 -10.39
C SER A 183 21.31 -2.35 -11.79
N LYS A 184 22.15 -1.54 -12.46
CA LYS A 184 21.88 -1.09 -13.83
C LYS A 184 21.92 -2.23 -14.83
N LEU A 185 20.92 -2.26 -15.71
CA LEU A 185 20.95 -3.09 -16.92
C LEU A 185 21.91 -2.45 -17.93
N MET A 186 22.93 -3.21 -18.36
CA MET A 186 23.83 -2.82 -19.46
C MET A 186 23.19 -3.04 -20.83
#